data_AF-A0A970WNG4-F1
#
_entry.id   AF-A0A970WNG4-F1
#
_cell.length_a   1.000
_cell.length_b   1.000
_cell.length_c   1.000
_cell.angle_alpha   90.00
_cell.angle_beta   90.00
_cell.angle_gamma   90.00
#
_symmetry.space_group_name_H-M   'P 1'
#
loop_
_entity.id
_entity.type
_entity.pdbx_description
1 polymer ?
#
loop_
_entity_poly.entity_id
_entity_poly.type
_entity_poly.pdbx_seq_one_letter_code
_entity_poly.pdbx_strand_id
1 'polypeptide(L)'
;MKPTTLLAAGLIVVGLVAAWRPTTPSPAPIPEPPDAATRAILAPVTQILAGHPQEARQLADFYHAAADVVRRDGNGAKVVKTTADLRAFGERAVTLRFQGVFAKVPGLSDAIHGPEGALARLLGLDVLELDHSKTADALEAVAWACQEAVR
;
A
#
# COMPACT_ATOMS: atom_id res chain seq x y z
N MET A 1 27.52 -38.36 6.00
CA MET A 1 27.30 -36.89 6.00
C MET A 1 27.73 -36.35 7.35
N LYS A 2 28.38 -35.18 7.40
CA LYS A 2 28.83 -34.59 8.68
C LYS A 2 27.61 -34.10 9.48
N PRO A 3 27.59 -34.22 10.81
CA PRO A 3 26.46 -33.81 11.65
C PRO A 3 26.10 -32.33 11.47
N THR A 4 27.09 -31.49 11.11
CA THR A 4 26.90 -30.07 10.77
C THR A 4 26.07 -29.85 9.51
N THR A 5 26.10 -30.77 8.54
CA THR A 5 25.31 -30.67 7.30
C THR A 5 23.83 -30.96 7.55
N LEU A 6 23.52 -31.86 8.49
CA LEU A 6 22.14 -32.17 8.90
C LEU A 6 21.50 -31.01 9.69
N LEU A 7 22.29 -30.36 10.55
CA LEU A 7 21.87 -29.17 11.30
C LEU A 7 21.56 -27.98 10.37
N ALA A 8 22.42 -27.73 9.38
CA ALA A 8 22.20 -26.68 8.39
C ALA A 8 20.94 -26.93 7.55
N ALA A 9 20.72 -28.17 7.09
CA ALA A 9 19.52 -28.54 6.36
C ALA A 9 18.25 -28.38 7.22
N GLY A 10 18.31 -28.75 8.50
CA GLY A 10 17.21 -28.56 9.45
C GLY A 10 16.86 -27.09 9.66
N LEU A 11 17.86 -26.20 9.81
CA LEU A 11 17.64 -24.77 9.97
C LEU A 11 17.03 -24.11 8.72
N ILE A 12 17.41 -24.57 7.52
CA ILE A 12 16.84 -24.08 6.25
C ILE A 12 15.36 -24.48 6.15
N VAL A 13 15.02 -25.73 6.50
CA VAL A 13 13.62 -26.22 6.48
C VAL A 13 12.77 -25.49 7.51
N VAL A 14 13.27 -25.28 8.74
CA VAL A 14 12.56 -24.52 9.77
C VAL A 14 12.38 -23.05 9.36
N GLY A 15 13.39 -22.44 8.73
CA GLY A 15 13.29 -21.08 8.19
C GLY A 15 12.24 -20.96 7.09
N LEU A 16 12.16 -21.94 6.18
CA LEU A 16 11.13 -22.00 5.14
C LEU A 16 9.72 -22.18 5.72
N VAL A 17 9.55 -23.05 6.72
CA VAL A 17 8.27 -23.29 7.39
C VAL A 17 7.83 -22.08 8.22
N ALA A 18 8.77 -21.36 8.85
CA ALA A 18 8.49 -20.13 9.58
C ALA A 18 8.06 -18.99 8.64
N ALA A 19 8.68 -18.88 7.46
CA ALA A 19 8.28 -17.93 6.42
C ALA A 19 6.93 -18.28 5.76
N TRP A 20 6.50 -19.54 5.87
CA TRP A 20 5.24 -20.04 5.31
C TRP A 20 4.07 -20.04 6.28
N ARG A 21 4.25 -19.61 7.54
CA ARG A 21 3.10 -19.41 8.41
C ARG A 21 2.25 -18.31 7.77
N PRO A 22 1.01 -18.60 7.36
CA PRO A 22 0.08 -17.54 7.03
C PRO A 22 -0.16 -16.85 8.36
N THR A 23 0.47 -15.69 8.57
CA THR A 23 -0.06 -14.72 9.50
C THR A 23 -1.44 -14.42 8.96
N THR A 24 -2.47 -15.00 9.57
CA THR A 24 -3.83 -14.53 9.36
C THR A 24 -3.75 -13.03 9.61
N PRO A 25 -4.00 -12.18 8.60
CA PRO A 25 -4.05 -10.75 8.84
C PRO A 25 -5.15 -10.61 9.89
N SER A 26 -4.78 -10.17 11.10
CA SER A 26 -5.80 -9.61 11.98
C SER A 26 -6.49 -8.53 11.15
N PRO A 27 -7.83 -8.47 11.10
CA PRO A 27 -8.51 -7.39 10.42
C PRO A 27 -7.87 -6.10 10.89
N ALA A 28 -7.20 -5.40 9.98
CA ALA A 28 -6.57 -4.14 10.33
C ALA A 28 -7.68 -3.25 10.89
N PRO A 29 -7.45 -2.58 12.04
CA PRO A 29 -8.40 -1.59 12.52
C PRO A 29 -8.69 -0.63 11.37
N ILE A 30 -9.97 -0.37 11.14
CA ILE A 30 -10.40 0.47 10.01
C ILE A 30 -9.72 1.84 10.18
N PRO A 31 -9.04 2.35 9.14
CA PRO A 31 -8.43 3.66 9.21
C PRO A 31 -9.46 4.71 9.65
N GLU A 32 -9.05 5.65 10.50
CA GLU A 32 -9.94 6.75 10.87
C GLU A 32 -10.30 7.56 9.62
N PRO A 33 -11.56 8.04 9.51
CA PRO A 33 -11.98 8.81 8.35
C PRO A 33 -11.16 10.12 8.28
N PRO A 34 -10.58 10.43 7.12
CA PRO A 34 -9.78 11.63 6.97
C PRO A 34 -10.66 12.89 6.95
N ASP A 35 -10.01 14.06 6.98
CA ASP A 35 -10.69 15.35 6.93
C ASP A 35 -11.52 15.54 5.63
N ALA A 36 -12.40 16.54 5.64
CA ALA A 36 -13.33 16.75 4.52
C ALA A 36 -12.65 17.05 3.18
N ALA A 37 -11.51 17.75 3.16
CA ALA A 37 -10.79 18.05 1.93
C ALA A 37 -10.12 16.80 1.36
N THR A 38 -9.50 16.00 2.23
CA THR A 38 -8.92 14.71 1.87
C THR A 38 -9.97 13.74 1.34
N ARG A 39 -11.16 13.68 1.95
CA ARG A 39 -12.29 12.88 1.44
C ARG A 39 -12.76 13.32 0.05
N ALA A 40 -12.77 14.62 -0.23
CA ALA A 40 -13.16 15.14 -1.54
C ALA A 40 -12.15 14.72 -2.63
N ILE A 41 -10.85 14.70 -2.31
CA ILE A 41 -9.79 14.20 -3.22
C ILE A 41 -9.96 12.71 -3.50
N LEU A 42 -10.38 11.94 -2.49
CA LEU A 42 -10.49 10.48 -2.55
C LEU A 42 -11.83 9.97 -3.11
N ALA A 43 -12.86 10.83 -3.20
CA ALA A 43 -14.18 10.46 -3.69
C ALA A 43 -14.16 9.70 -5.04
N PRO A 44 -13.33 10.06 -6.04
CA PRO A 44 -13.23 9.29 -7.28
C PRO A 44 -12.79 7.83 -7.06
N VAL A 45 -11.84 7.59 -6.15
CA VAL A 45 -11.35 6.23 -5.84
C VAL A 45 -12.49 5.39 -5.25
N THR A 46 -13.23 5.94 -4.29
CA THR A 46 -14.38 5.26 -3.68
C THR A 46 -15.48 4.98 -4.71
N GLN A 47 -15.80 5.95 -5.57
CA GLN A 47 -16.82 5.80 -6.60
C GLN A 47 -16.44 4.75 -7.65
N ILE A 48 -15.18 4.73 -8.09
CA ILE A 48 -14.68 3.75 -9.08
C ILE A 48 -14.69 2.33 -8.51
N LEU A 49 -14.38 2.17 -7.22
CA LEU A 49 -14.38 0.87 -6.55
C LEU A 49 -15.79 0.38 -6.15
N ALA A 50 -16.82 1.22 -6.27
CA ALA A 50 -18.19 0.82 -5.95
C ALA A 50 -18.62 -0.37 -6.84
N GLY A 51 -19.08 -1.46 -6.19
CA GLY A 51 -19.41 -2.70 -6.88
C GLY A 51 -18.25 -3.68 -7.07
N HIS A 52 -17.04 -3.34 -6.62
CA HIS A 52 -15.85 -4.20 -6.69
C HIS A 52 -15.29 -4.53 -5.29
N PRO A 53 -16.05 -5.21 -4.41
CA PRO A 53 -15.71 -5.31 -2.99
C PRO A 53 -14.47 -6.15 -2.69
N GLN A 54 -14.16 -7.12 -3.55
CA GLN A 54 -12.96 -7.94 -3.37
C GLN A 54 -11.70 -7.14 -3.70
N GLU A 55 -11.70 -6.41 -4.81
CA GLU A 55 -10.63 -5.53 -5.25
C GLU A 55 -10.39 -4.38 -4.26
N ALA A 56 -11.48 -3.78 -3.78
CA ALA A 56 -11.43 -2.71 -2.78
C ALA A 56 -10.76 -3.16 -1.48
N ARG A 57 -11.11 -4.34 -0.94
CA ARG A 57 -10.47 -4.90 0.25
C ARG A 57 -8.98 -5.20 0.04
N GLN A 58 -8.62 -5.79 -1.10
CA GLN A 58 -7.21 -6.09 -1.41
C GLN A 58 -6.35 -4.82 -1.45
N LEU A 59 -6.88 -3.74 -2.04
CA LEU A 59 -6.19 -2.47 -2.09
C LEU A 59 -6.17 -1.78 -0.72
N ALA A 60 -7.25 -1.84 0.05
CA ALA A 60 -7.29 -1.32 1.41
C ALA A 60 -6.19 -1.95 2.28
N ASP A 61 -6.10 -3.29 2.31
CA ASP A 61 -5.08 -4.02 3.04
C ASP A 61 -3.66 -3.63 2.60
N PHE A 62 -3.46 -3.51 1.29
CA PHE A 62 -2.16 -3.12 0.73
C PHE A 62 -1.75 -1.71 1.13
N TYR A 63 -2.62 -0.72 0.97
CA TYR A 63 -2.28 0.67 1.26
C TYR A 63 -2.09 0.91 2.75
N HIS A 64 -2.86 0.23 3.60
CA HIS A 64 -2.65 0.27 5.05
C HIS A 64 -1.27 -0.31 5.43
N ALA A 65 -0.92 -1.49 4.91
CA ALA A 65 0.41 -2.08 5.13
C ALA A 65 1.54 -1.21 4.56
N ALA A 66 1.32 -0.56 3.41
CA ALA A 66 2.28 0.37 2.82
C ALA A 66 2.49 1.61 3.70
N ALA A 67 1.42 2.17 4.27
CA ALA A 67 1.51 3.27 5.23
C ALA A 67 2.39 2.88 6.43
N ASP A 68 2.19 1.70 7.01
CA ASP A 68 3.01 1.19 8.11
C ASP A 68 4.48 0.98 7.74
N VAL A 69 4.76 0.51 6.53
CA VAL A 69 6.13 0.39 6.03
C VAL A 69 6.78 1.77 5.92
N VAL A 70 6.09 2.76 5.37
CA VAL A 70 6.61 4.13 5.22
C VAL A 70 6.83 4.80 6.57
N ARG A 71 5.92 4.62 7.56
CA ARG A 71 6.13 5.11 8.94
C ARG A 71 7.41 4.53 9.54
N ARG A 72 7.61 3.22 9.40
CA ARG A 72 8.83 2.55 9.91
C ARG A 72 10.08 3.02 9.18
N ASP A 73 10.01 3.26 7.87
CA ASP A 73 11.12 3.80 7.10
C ASP A 73 11.53 5.20 7.57
N GLY A 74 10.53 6.07 7.79
CA GLY A 74 10.73 7.43 8.30
C GLY A 74 11.37 7.49 9.69
N ASN A 75 11.05 6.51 10.54
CA ASN A 75 11.64 6.34 11.87
C ASN A 75 13.00 5.62 11.86
N GLY A 76 13.41 5.09 10.71
CA GLY A 76 14.57 4.22 10.58
C GLY A 76 15.58 4.73 9.56
N ALA A 77 15.90 3.87 8.59
CA ALA A 77 16.99 4.10 7.64
C ALA A 77 16.65 5.11 6.53
N LYS A 78 15.38 5.49 6.37
CA LYS A 78 14.88 6.39 5.31
C LYS A 78 15.37 5.94 3.92
N VAL A 79 15.07 4.68 3.60
CA VAL A 79 15.42 4.03 2.34
C VAL A 79 14.74 4.73 1.18
N VAL A 80 13.47 5.10 1.31
CA VAL A 80 12.76 5.91 0.30
C VAL A 80 13.01 7.37 0.61
N LYS A 81 13.76 8.05 -0.26
CA LYS A 81 14.30 9.39 0.03
C LYS A 81 13.51 10.50 -0.64
N THR A 82 12.93 10.23 -1.80
CA THR A 82 12.29 11.27 -2.61
C THR A 82 10.87 10.89 -2.99
N THR A 83 10.04 11.90 -3.26
CA THR A 83 8.70 11.70 -3.83
C THR A 83 8.75 11.04 -5.22
N ALA A 84 9.86 11.21 -5.95
CA ALA A 84 10.09 10.55 -7.24
C ALA A 84 10.29 9.02 -7.09
N ASP A 85 11.03 8.57 -6.06
CA ASP A 85 11.20 7.15 -5.77
C ASP A 85 9.85 6.50 -5.45
N LEU A 86 9.04 7.17 -4.63
CA LEU A 86 7.71 6.71 -4.27
C LEU A 86 6.78 6.65 -5.49
N ARG A 87 6.77 7.69 -6.33
CA ARG A 87 5.94 7.74 -7.55
C ARG A 87 6.31 6.59 -8.49
N ALA A 88 7.61 6.40 -8.75
CA ALA A 88 8.09 5.33 -9.61
C ALA A 88 7.71 3.94 -9.06
N PHE A 89 7.76 3.75 -7.73
CA PHE A 89 7.29 2.54 -7.09
C PHE A 89 5.78 2.34 -7.25
N GLY A 90 4.98 3.39 -7.00
CA GLY A 90 3.53 3.38 -7.19
C GLY A 90 3.12 3.02 -8.62
N GLU A 91 3.56 3.80 -9.59
CA GLU A 91 3.20 3.61 -11.00
C GLU A 91 3.67 2.28 -11.60
N ARG A 92 4.75 1.69 -11.09
CA ARG A 92 5.34 0.48 -11.68
C ARG A 92 5.05 -0.75 -10.84
N ALA A 93 5.49 -0.77 -9.60
CA ALA A 93 5.42 -1.97 -8.77
C ALA A 93 3.98 -2.26 -8.33
N VAL A 94 3.20 -1.24 -7.95
CA VAL A 94 1.79 -1.42 -7.56
C VAL A 94 0.96 -1.80 -8.78
N THR A 95 1.14 -1.11 -9.91
CA THR A 95 0.49 -1.46 -11.17
C THR A 95 0.77 -2.89 -11.61
N LEU A 96 2.02 -3.37 -11.51
CA LEU A 96 2.34 -4.77 -11.82
C LEU A 96 1.71 -5.74 -10.83
N ARG A 97 1.78 -5.45 -9.52
CA ARG A 97 1.24 -6.33 -8.47
C ARG A 97 -0.28 -6.50 -8.59
N PHE A 98 -0.98 -5.44 -8.98
CA PHE A 98 -2.43 -5.33 -9.04
C PHE A 98 -2.97 -5.22 -10.47
N GLN A 99 -2.20 -5.62 -11.48
CA GLN A 99 -2.62 -5.55 -12.89
C GLN A 99 -4.00 -6.18 -13.15
N GLY A 100 -4.30 -7.30 -12.46
CA GLY A 100 -5.61 -7.96 -12.57
C GLY A 100 -6.75 -7.17 -11.93
N VAL A 101 -6.48 -6.44 -10.85
CA VAL A 101 -7.45 -5.53 -10.23
C VAL A 101 -7.71 -4.34 -11.15
N PHE A 102 -6.64 -3.70 -11.64
CA PHE A 102 -6.76 -2.54 -12.53
C PHE A 102 -7.36 -2.87 -13.90
N ALA A 103 -7.19 -4.11 -14.39
CA ALA A 103 -7.90 -4.58 -15.58
C ALA A 103 -9.41 -4.75 -15.35
N LYS A 104 -9.83 -5.16 -14.14
CA LYS A 104 -11.25 -5.31 -13.78
C LYS A 104 -11.94 -4.00 -13.42
N VAL A 105 -11.18 -3.02 -12.94
CA VAL A 105 -11.68 -1.72 -12.50
C VAL A 105 -10.98 -0.61 -13.30
N PRO A 106 -11.43 -0.32 -14.53
CA PRO A 106 -10.81 0.68 -15.40
C PRO A 106 -10.76 2.06 -14.75
N GLY A 107 -9.67 2.79 -14.97
CA GLY A 107 -9.46 4.14 -14.42
C GLY A 107 -9.02 4.19 -12.96
N LEU A 108 -9.04 3.07 -12.23
CA LEU A 108 -8.63 3.06 -10.82
C LEU A 108 -7.14 3.36 -10.62
N SER A 109 -6.27 2.81 -11.46
CA SER A 109 -4.84 3.07 -11.40
C SER A 109 -4.55 4.56 -11.55
N ASP A 110 -5.18 5.22 -12.52
CA ASP A 110 -4.99 6.65 -12.78
C ASP A 110 -5.60 7.50 -11.65
N ALA A 111 -6.75 7.10 -11.11
CA ALA A 111 -7.38 7.80 -9.99
C ALA A 111 -6.52 7.80 -8.73
N ILE A 112 -5.70 6.77 -8.51
CA ILE A 112 -4.80 6.70 -7.34
C ILE A 112 -3.41 7.27 -7.65
N HIS A 113 -2.78 6.80 -8.72
CA HIS A 113 -1.35 7.02 -9.01
C HIS A 113 -1.08 8.03 -10.12
N GLY A 114 -2.10 8.40 -10.90
CA GLY A 114 -1.91 9.32 -12.02
C GLY A 114 -1.37 10.68 -11.58
N PRO A 115 -0.91 11.51 -12.53
CA PRO A 115 -0.38 12.84 -12.25
C PRO A 115 -1.41 13.75 -11.54
N GLU A 116 -2.69 13.49 -11.76
CA GLU A 116 -3.84 14.15 -11.13
C GLU A 116 -4.57 13.24 -10.12
N GLY A 117 -3.99 12.09 -9.80
CA GLY A 117 -4.54 11.10 -8.90
C GLY A 117 -4.45 11.52 -7.43
N ALA A 118 -5.09 10.73 -6.57
CA ALA A 118 -5.19 10.99 -5.15
C ALA A 118 -3.81 11.22 -4.49
N LEU A 119 -2.83 10.35 -4.75
CA LEU A 119 -1.51 10.47 -4.13
C LEU A 119 -0.77 11.74 -4.58
N ALA A 120 -0.86 12.11 -5.85
CA ALA A 120 -0.24 13.33 -6.35
C ALA A 120 -0.84 14.58 -5.69
N ARG A 121 -2.17 14.63 -5.54
CA ARG A 121 -2.88 15.75 -4.90
C ARG A 121 -2.65 15.85 -3.40
N LEU A 122 -2.58 14.71 -2.70
CA LEU A 122 -2.34 14.68 -1.25
C LEU A 122 -0.90 15.04 -0.90
N LEU A 123 0.08 14.54 -1.65
CA LEU A 123 1.50 14.75 -1.36
C LEU A 123 2.00 16.11 -1.85
N GLY A 124 1.36 16.68 -2.87
CA GLY A 124 1.86 17.85 -3.57
C GLY A 124 2.92 17.45 -4.61
N LEU A 125 2.98 18.20 -5.71
CA LEU A 125 3.78 17.86 -6.88
C LEU A 125 5.26 18.28 -6.80
N ASP A 126 5.69 18.94 -5.72
CA ASP A 126 7.06 19.42 -5.62
C ASP A 126 8.01 18.27 -5.30
N VAL A 127 8.96 18.04 -6.21
CA VAL A 127 10.01 17.04 -6.10
C VAL A 127 10.97 17.46 -4.98
N LEU A 128 10.69 16.97 -3.78
CA LEU A 128 11.43 17.26 -2.56
C LEU A 128 11.78 15.95 -1.84
N GLU A 129 12.57 16.07 -0.78
CA GLU A 129 12.72 15.00 0.21
C GLU A 129 11.34 14.46 0.62
N LEU A 130 11.27 13.15 0.79
CA LEU A 130 10.02 12.49 1.17
C LEU A 130 9.67 12.88 2.61
N ASP A 131 8.51 13.51 2.79
CA ASP A 131 7.87 13.58 4.10
C ASP A 131 7.21 12.24 4.38
N HIS A 132 7.90 11.38 5.13
CA HIS A 132 7.40 10.04 5.48
C HIS A 132 6.10 10.06 6.26
N SER A 133 5.90 11.06 7.14
CA SER A 133 4.66 11.15 7.93
C SER A 133 3.49 11.47 7.01
N LYS A 134 3.62 12.53 6.22
CA LYS A 134 2.61 12.92 5.24
C LYS A 134 2.35 11.82 4.22
N THR A 135 3.39 11.10 3.82
CA THR A 135 3.28 9.98 2.88
C THR A 135 2.50 8.82 3.48
N ALA A 136 2.81 8.43 4.71
CA ALA A 136 2.05 7.40 5.40
C ALA A 136 0.59 7.79 5.56
N ASP A 137 0.30 9.03 5.94
CA ASP A 137 -1.07 9.52 6.12
C ASP A 137 -1.84 9.53 4.79
N ALA A 138 -1.19 9.88 3.67
CA ALA A 138 -1.81 9.82 2.35
C ALA A 138 -2.13 8.37 1.94
N LEU A 139 -1.22 7.42 2.18
CA LEU A 139 -1.46 6.00 1.90
C LEU A 139 -2.58 5.44 2.78
N GLU A 140 -2.61 5.80 4.06
CA GLU A 140 -3.67 5.46 5.00
C GLU A 140 -5.03 5.99 4.53
N ALA A 141 -5.07 7.23 4.01
CA ALA A 141 -6.28 7.83 3.48
C ALA A 141 -6.76 7.12 2.20
N VAL A 142 -5.85 6.66 1.33
CA VAL A 142 -6.22 5.80 0.19
C VAL A 142 -6.77 4.46 0.66
N ALA A 143 -6.17 3.85 1.70
CA ALA A 143 -6.70 2.62 2.31
C ALA A 143 -8.12 2.83 2.84
N TRP A 144 -8.36 3.95 3.54
CA TRP A 144 -9.69 4.35 3.98
C TRP A 144 -10.68 4.44 2.80
N ALA A 145 -10.30 5.11 1.72
CA ALA A 145 -11.18 5.29 0.55
C ALA A 145 -11.57 3.97 -0.13
N CYS A 146 -10.62 3.02 -0.16
CA CYS A 146 -10.86 1.67 -0.65
C CYS A 146 -11.82 0.91 0.29
N GLN A 147 -11.62 1.01 1.60
CA GLN A 147 -12.51 0.39 2.60
C GLN A 147 -13.91 1.02 2.62
N GLU A 148 -14.01 2.32 2.38
CA GLU A 148 -15.29 3.04 2.31
C GLU A 148 -16.13 2.57 1.12
N ALA A 149 -15.51 2.16 0.01
CA ALA A 149 -16.21 1.67 -1.18
C ALA A 149 -16.98 0.36 -0.95
N VAL A 150 -16.75 -0.32 0.18
CA VAL A 150 -17.39 -1.60 0.53
C VAL A 150 -18.34 -1.50 1.73
N ARG A 151 -18.57 -0.29 2.24
CA ARG A 151 -19.61 -0.01 3.24
C ARG A 151 -20.95 0.23 2.58
#